data_AF-A0A7J6S9U7-F1
#
_entry.id   AF-A0A7J6S9U7-F1
#
_cell.length_a   1.000
_cell.length_b   1.000
_cell.length_c   1.000
_cell.angle_alpha   90.00
_cell.angle_beta   90.00
_cell.angle_gamma   90.00
#
_symmetry.space_group_name_H-M   'P 1'
#
loop_
_entity.id
_entity.type
_entity.pdbx_description
1 polymer ?
#
loop_
_entity_poly.entity_id
_entity_poly.type
_entity_poly.pdbx_seq_one_letter_code
_entity_poly.pdbx_strand_id
1 'polypeptide(L)'
;VNIDCNTASTASTSPPTPPTTLCARSEAALTPLVEVIPDDIEPDRKRLRARLPAVEDAAIHPYRAPARKRSIVDQSIIHQRLLRMAEAGKVKQSSSEECVCIFQPVLVDKFDHGDGTAPPRVYPTEDLHQRFRITTDIRPLNHLSLRTDGEGKFVYYPQPIVRDLPATSDVTSKQYQGSAIEQLRRTDINHCNFWCRLDLVDAFGCVRIHPSLMAKIATTSVDPETGKEYVWQLCTVPQG
;
A
#
# COMPACT_ATOMS: atom_id res chain seq x y z
N VAL A 1 53.31 -14.76 27.20
CA VAL A 1 53.86 -14.23 28.46
C VAL A 1 52.70 -14.13 29.43
N ASN A 2 52.68 -14.99 30.46
CA ASN A 2 51.79 -14.85 31.62
C ASN A 2 52.58 -14.12 32.70
N ILE A 3 52.01 -13.07 33.29
CA ILE A 3 52.38 -12.59 34.63
C ILE A 3 51.09 -12.16 35.35
N ASP A 4 50.87 -12.86 36.46
CA ASP A 4 49.86 -12.67 37.50
C ASP A 4 49.96 -11.32 38.25
N CYS A 5 48.88 -10.88 38.92
CA CYS A 5 48.72 -11.05 40.39
C CYS A 5 47.82 -10.00 41.08
N ASN A 6 46.97 -10.56 41.97
CA ASN A 6 46.54 -10.07 43.29
C ASN A 6 45.31 -9.15 43.46
N THR A 7 44.20 -9.83 43.78
CA THR A 7 43.38 -9.73 45.01
C THR A 7 43.50 -8.48 45.90
N ALA A 8 42.39 -7.76 46.08
CA ALA A 8 41.52 -7.78 47.27
C ALA A 8 40.89 -6.40 47.53
N SER A 9 39.55 -6.32 47.52
CA SER A 9 38.82 -5.70 48.63
C SER A 9 37.33 -6.01 48.54
N THR A 10 36.80 -6.58 49.61
CA THR A 10 35.38 -6.86 49.86
C THR A 10 34.62 -5.57 50.07
N ALA A 11 33.69 -5.25 49.16
CA ALA A 11 32.60 -4.31 49.43
C ALA A 11 31.29 -5.03 49.16
N SER A 12 30.48 -5.15 50.21
CA SER A 12 29.13 -5.71 50.19
C SER A 12 28.30 -5.07 49.08
N THR A 13 27.97 -5.83 48.05
CA THR A 13 26.98 -5.44 47.05
C THR A 13 25.92 -6.54 46.99
N SER A 14 24.69 -6.13 47.23
CA SER A 14 23.46 -6.93 47.14
C SER A 14 23.45 -7.87 45.94
N PRO A 15 22.79 -9.04 46.03
CA PRO A 15 22.67 -9.94 44.88
C PRO A 15 22.09 -9.18 43.68
N PRO A 16 22.62 -9.39 42.46
CA PRO A 16 22.09 -8.75 41.27
C PRO A 16 20.64 -9.18 41.11
N THR A 17 19.75 -8.19 41.04
CA THR A 17 18.37 -8.37 40.62
C THR A 17 18.37 -9.19 39.34
N PRO A 18 17.58 -10.27 39.22
CA PRO A 18 17.52 -11.03 37.97
C PRO A 18 17.20 -10.03 36.85
N PRO A 19 17.84 -10.16 35.67
CA PRO A 19 17.55 -9.27 34.55
C PRO A 19 16.05 -9.33 34.30
N THR A 20 15.38 -8.20 34.51
CA THR A 20 13.99 -8.00 34.10
C THR A 20 13.90 -8.53 32.69
N THR A 21 13.09 -9.56 32.51
CA THR A 21 12.86 -10.21 31.22
C THR A 21 12.46 -9.11 30.24
N LEU A 22 13.45 -8.62 29.48
CA LEU A 22 13.27 -7.69 28.39
C LEU A 22 12.23 -8.34 27.50
N CYS A 23 11.08 -7.67 27.37
CA CYS A 23 9.90 -8.04 26.60
C CYS A 23 10.19 -9.23 25.68
N ALA A 24 9.75 -10.42 26.09
CA ALA A 24 9.68 -11.55 25.18
C ALA A 24 8.98 -11.04 23.92
N ARG A 25 9.71 -11.01 22.79
CA ARG A 25 9.09 -10.77 21.50
C ARG A 25 7.99 -11.81 21.42
N SER A 26 6.75 -11.34 21.39
CA SER A 26 5.61 -12.21 21.09
C SER A 26 5.97 -12.92 19.80
N GLU A 27 6.32 -14.21 19.90
CA GLU A 27 6.41 -15.14 18.78
C GLU A 27 4.98 -15.46 18.33
N ALA A 28 4.19 -14.42 18.04
CA ALA A 28 3.04 -14.61 17.18
C ALA A 28 3.62 -15.18 15.88
N ALA A 29 3.28 -16.43 15.56
CA ALA A 29 3.60 -17.03 14.28
C ALA A 29 3.04 -16.09 13.20
N LEU A 30 3.91 -15.24 12.66
CA LEU A 30 3.54 -14.31 11.60
C LEU A 30 3.40 -15.16 10.35
N THR A 31 2.19 -15.63 10.08
CA THR A 31 1.83 -16.15 8.75
C THR A 31 2.31 -15.09 7.75
N PRO A 32 3.17 -15.44 6.78
CA PRO A 32 3.70 -14.46 5.88
C PRO A 32 2.53 -13.74 5.20
N LEU A 33 2.50 -12.41 5.32
CA LEU A 33 1.49 -11.54 4.70
C LEU A 33 1.66 -11.49 3.16
N VAL A 34 2.39 -12.44 2.59
CA VAL A 34 2.71 -12.55 1.17
C VAL A 34 2.75 -14.03 0.81
N GLU A 35 2.10 -14.37 -0.29
CA GLU A 35 2.14 -15.69 -0.89
C GLU A 35 2.60 -15.59 -2.36
N VAL A 36 3.11 -16.69 -2.89
CA VAL A 36 3.55 -16.77 -4.28
C VAL A 36 2.51 -17.53 -5.08
N ILE A 37 1.95 -16.87 -6.10
CA ILE A 37 0.92 -17.42 -6.99
C ILE A 37 1.40 -17.47 -8.44
N PRO A 38 0.79 -18.30 -9.29
CA PRO A 38 0.91 -18.14 -10.74
C PRO A 38 0.43 -16.75 -11.19
N ASP A 39 1.04 -16.22 -12.24
CA ASP A 39 0.56 -14.99 -12.90
C ASP A 39 -0.75 -15.27 -13.65
N ASP A 40 -1.73 -14.37 -13.51
CA ASP A 40 -3.05 -14.51 -14.14
C ASP A 40 -2.99 -14.41 -15.67
N ILE A 41 -1.94 -13.79 -16.23
CA ILE A 41 -1.72 -13.59 -17.67
C ILE A 41 -0.73 -14.61 -18.22
N GLU A 42 0.34 -14.90 -17.49
CA GLU A 42 1.42 -15.81 -17.91
C GLU A 42 1.65 -16.91 -16.85
N PRO A 43 0.84 -18.00 -16.82
CA PRO A 43 0.81 -18.94 -15.69
C PRO A 43 2.14 -19.58 -15.29
N ASP A 44 3.12 -19.63 -16.20
CA ASP A 44 4.48 -20.12 -15.94
C ASP A 44 5.33 -19.16 -15.10
N ARG A 45 4.89 -17.91 -14.95
CA ARG A 45 5.51 -16.90 -14.10
C ARG A 45 4.91 -16.90 -12.71
N LYS A 46 5.73 -16.50 -11.74
CA LYS A 46 5.34 -16.34 -10.34
C LYS A 46 5.08 -14.86 -10.04
N ARG A 47 4.03 -14.58 -9.28
CA ARG A 47 3.74 -13.26 -8.69
C ARG A 47 3.60 -13.35 -7.18
N LEU A 48 3.82 -12.22 -6.53
CA LEU A 48 3.54 -12.04 -5.11
C LEU A 48 2.09 -11.57 -4.96
N ARG A 49 1.37 -12.15 -3.99
CA ARG A 49 0.06 -11.67 -3.55
C ARG A 49 0.12 -11.33 -2.06
N ALA A 50 -0.26 -10.11 -1.72
CA ALA A 50 -0.39 -9.68 -0.34
C ALA A 50 -1.58 -10.36 0.33
N ARG A 51 -1.39 -10.79 1.59
CA ARG A 51 -2.40 -11.35 2.48
C ARG A 51 -2.57 -10.46 3.71
N LEU A 52 -3.69 -9.76 3.79
CA LEU A 52 -4.03 -8.81 4.85
C LEU A 52 -5.49 -9.07 5.31
N PRO A 53 -5.76 -10.14 6.10
CA PRO A 53 -7.12 -10.50 6.50
C PRO A 53 -7.94 -9.34 7.10
N ALA A 54 -7.28 -8.49 7.91
CA ALA A 54 -7.89 -7.30 8.51
C ALA A 54 -8.40 -6.26 7.50
N VAL A 55 -8.01 -6.35 6.24
CA VAL A 55 -8.45 -5.50 5.12
C VAL A 55 -9.30 -6.31 4.12
N GLU A 56 -8.87 -7.54 3.85
CA GLU A 56 -9.50 -8.47 2.90
C GLU A 56 -10.90 -8.90 3.31
N ASP A 57 -11.11 -9.14 4.60
CA ASP A 57 -12.38 -9.67 5.12
C ASP A 57 -13.21 -8.57 5.80
N ALA A 58 -12.65 -7.38 5.94
CA ALA A 58 -13.33 -6.30 6.62
C ALA A 58 -14.55 -5.80 5.85
N ALA A 59 -15.68 -5.63 6.52
CA ALA A 59 -16.78 -4.89 5.92
C ALA A 59 -16.37 -3.41 5.78
N ILE A 60 -16.54 -2.84 4.59
CA ILE A 60 -16.18 -1.43 4.32
C ILE A 60 -17.46 -0.65 4.07
N HIS A 61 -17.59 0.50 4.71
CA HIS A 61 -18.69 1.41 4.40
C HIS A 61 -18.65 1.81 2.91
N PRO A 62 -19.73 1.58 2.13
CA PRO A 62 -19.73 1.86 0.71
C PRO A 62 -19.39 3.32 0.41
N TYR A 63 -18.65 3.54 -0.66
CA TYR A 63 -18.22 4.89 -1.05
C TYR A 63 -18.25 5.06 -2.56
N ARG A 64 -18.68 6.23 -3.02
CA ARG A 64 -18.63 6.65 -4.42
C ARG A 64 -18.08 8.06 -4.47
N ALA A 65 -16.88 8.21 -5.03
CA ALA A 65 -16.28 9.51 -5.22
C ALA A 65 -17.07 10.34 -6.25
N PRO A 66 -17.32 11.63 -6.00
CA PRO A 66 -17.97 12.48 -6.98
C PRO A 66 -17.13 12.59 -8.24
N ALA A 67 -17.79 12.68 -9.39
CA ALA A 67 -17.12 12.83 -10.68
C ALA A 67 -16.29 14.12 -10.71
N ARG A 68 -15.05 14.04 -11.22
CA ARG A 68 -14.20 15.22 -11.43
C ARG A 68 -14.36 15.73 -12.85
N LYS A 69 -14.58 17.05 -12.98
CA LYS A 69 -14.44 17.72 -14.27
C LYS A 69 -12.98 17.65 -14.70
N ARG A 70 -12.73 17.09 -15.88
CA ARG A 70 -11.41 16.96 -16.50
C ARG A 70 -11.47 17.45 -17.93
N SER A 71 -10.34 17.89 -18.47
CA SER A 71 -10.22 18.17 -19.90
C SER A 71 -10.36 16.88 -20.69
N ILE A 72 -10.72 16.98 -21.97
CA ILE A 72 -10.78 15.84 -22.89
C ILE A 72 -9.41 15.15 -22.93
N VAL A 73 -8.31 15.92 -22.99
CA VAL A 73 -6.94 15.39 -22.99
C VAL A 73 -6.65 14.53 -21.75
N ASP A 74 -6.98 15.03 -20.56
CA ASP A 74 -6.78 14.26 -19.32
C ASP A 74 -7.65 12.99 -19.29
N GLN A 75 -8.88 13.05 -19.78
CA GLN A 75 -9.75 11.88 -19.90
C GLN A 75 -9.16 10.84 -20.86
N SER A 76 -8.68 11.26 -22.03
CA SER A 76 -8.02 10.39 -23.00
C SER A 76 -6.79 9.71 -22.41
N ILE A 77 -5.92 10.46 -21.72
CA ILE A 77 -4.72 9.91 -21.09
C ILE A 77 -5.11 8.89 -20.01
N ILE A 78 -6.06 9.24 -19.14
CA ILE A 78 -6.50 8.35 -18.05
C ILE A 78 -7.12 7.06 -18.60
N HIS A 79 -8.03 7.18 -19.56
CA HIS A 79 -8.68 6.03 -20.18
C HIS A 79 -7.64 5.11 -20.84
N GLN A 80 -6.74 5.68 -21.66
CA GLN A 80 -5.68 4.91 -22.32
C GLN A 80 -4.71 4.26 -21.33
N ARG A 81 -4.33 4.96 -20.24
CA ARG A 81 -3.48 4.37 -19.20
C ARG A 81 -4.16 3.21 -18.49
N LEU A 82 -5.46 3.31 -18.21
CA LEU A 82 -6.22 2.23 -17.56
C LEU A 82 -6.41 1.02 -18.48
N LEU A 83 -6.64 1.22 -19.78
CA LEU A 83 -6.64 0.15 -20.77
C LEU A 83 -5.30 -0.62 -20.77
N ARG A 84 -4.18 0.11 -20.82
CA ARG A 84 -2.84 -0.51 -20.75
C ARG A 84 -2.55 -1.18 -19.40
N MET A 85 -3.09 -0.63 -18.31
CA MET A 85 -3.01 -1.29 -17.00
C MET A 85 -3.84 -2.57 -16.97
N ALA A 86 -4.97 -2.63 -17.68
CA ALA A 86 -5.78 -3.83 -17.83
C ALA A 86 -5.04 -4.90 -18.64
N GLU A 87 -4.38 -4.53 -19.74
CA GLU A 87 -3.50 -5.42 -20.51
C GLU A 87 -2.38 -6.02 -19.64
N ALA A 88 -1.81 -5.23 -18.72
CA ALA A 88 -0.82 -5.69 -17.74
C ALA A 88 -1.43 -6.41 -16.52
N GLY A 89 -2.76 -6.58 -16.50
CA GLY A 89 -3.53 -7.22 -15.44
C GLY A 89 -3.56 -6.47 -14.12
N LYS A 90 -3.19 -5.19 -14.08
CA LYS A 90 -3.15 -4.37 -12.85
C LYS A 90 -4.52 -3.88 -12.43
N VAL A 91 -5.42 -3.79 -13.40
CA VAL A 91 -6.84 -3.51 -13.20
C VAL A 91 -7.68 -4.48 -14.02
N LYS A 92 -8.94 -4.66 -13.65
CA LYS A 92 -9.91 -5.49 -14.37
C LYS A 92 -11.20 -4.72 -14.55
N GLN A 93 -11.79 -4.79 -15.73
CA GLN A 93 -13.10 -4.19 -15.99
C GLN A 93 -14.17 -4.91 -15.15
N SER A 94 -15.09 -4.13 -14.59
CA SER A 94 -16.18 -4.62 -13.73
C SER A 94 -17.39 -3.69 -13.85
N SER A 95 -18.49 -4.03 -13.18
CA SER A 95 -19.65 -3.16 -13.04
C SER A 95 -19.59 -2.33 -11.75
N SER A 96 -20.41 -1.28 -11.67
CA SER A 96 -20.46 -0.42 -10.48
C SER A 96 -21.03 -1.14 -9.25
N GLU A 97 -21.93 -2.10 -9.49
CA GLU A 97 -22.66 -2.87 -8.48
C GLU A 97 -21.75 -3.90 -7.79
N GLU A 98 -20.75 -4.40 -8.51
CA GLU A 98 -19.78 -5.37 -8.00
C GLU A 98 -18.75 -4.75 -7.06
N CYS A 99 -18.66 -3.42 -7.00
CA CYS A 99 -17.60 -2.70 -6.29
C CYS A 99 -18.12 -2.02 -5.01
N VAL A 100 -17.48 -2.24 -3.85
CA VAL A 100 -17.90 -1.59 -2.59
C VAL A 100 -17.56 -0.10 -2.57
N CYS A 101 -16.37 0.27 -3.05
CA CYS A 101 -15.86 1.63 -3.08
C CYS A 101 -15.35 1.97 -4.48
N ILE A 102 -15.79 3.10 -5.02
CA ILE A 102 -15.32 3.63 -6.31
C ILE A 102 -14.66 4.98 -6.07
N PHE A 103 -13.39 5.08 -6.44
CA PHE A 103 -12.56 6.26 -6.26
C PHE A 103 -12.22 6.92 -7.59
N GLN A 104 -11.96 8.22 -7.56
CA GLN A 104 -11.53 8.95 -8.75
C GLN A 104 -10.05 8.68 -9.04
N PRO A 105 -9.67 8.50 -10.33
CA PRO A 105 -8.26 8.48 -10.70
C PRO A 105 -7.62 9.83 -10.44
N VAL A 106 -6.33 9.81 -10.16
CA VAL A 106 -5.49 11.00 -10.11
C VAL A 106 -4.38 10.80 -11.16
N LEU A 107 -4.42 11.65 -12.17
CA LEU A 107 -3.39 11.72 -13.20
C LEU A 107 -2.21 12.51 -12.64
N VAL A 108 -1.07 11.84 -12.52
CA VAL A 108 0.20 12.43 -12.12
C VAL A 108 1.06 12.57 -13.38
N ASP A 109 1.49 13.79 -13.66
CA ASP A 109 2.44 14.10 -14.71
C ASP A 109 3.84 14.15 -14.10
N LYS A 110 4.72 13.22 -14.50
CA LYS A 110 6.07 13.15 -13.93
C LYS A 110 6.97 14.29 -14.38
N PHE A 111 6.60 15.01 -15.45
CA PHE A 111 7.31 16.22 -15.89
C PHE A 111 6.80 17.48 -15.18
N ASP A 112 5.70 17.37 -14.43
CA ASP A 112 5.19 18.47 -13.61
C ASP A 112 5.86 18.45 -12.22
N HIS A 113 6.93 19.25 -12.10
CA HIS A 113 7.67 19.43 -10.86
C HIS A 113 7.15 20.61 -10.01
N GLY A 114 6.04 21.25 -10.43
CA GLY A 114 5.48 22.42 -9.74
C GLY A 114 6.26 23.73 -9.93
N ASP A 115 7.23 23.75 -10.85
CA ASP A 115 8.03 24.92 -11.22
C ASP A 115 7.46 25.72 -12.40
N GLY A 116 6.33 25.28 -12.95
CA GLY A 116 5.66 25.92 -14.08
C GLY A 116 6.32 25.69 -15.44
N THR A 117 7.35 24.84 -15.52
CA THR A 117 8.09 24.55 -16.77
C THR A 117 7.57 23.32 -17.51
N ALA A 118 6.61 22.61 -16.92
CA ALA A 118 6.08 21.37 -17.47
C ALA A 118 5.51 21.60 -18.89
N PRO A 119 5.91 20.79 -19.89
CA PRO A 119 5.30 20.88 -21.20
C PRO A 119 3.80 20.63 -21.10
N PRO A 120 2.98 21.24 -21.96
CA PRO A 120 1.54 20.98 -21.94
C PRO A 120 1.26 19.49 -22.14
N ARG A 121 0.17 19.02 -21.52
CA ARG A 121 -0.33 17.66 -21.77
C ARG A 121 -0.95 17.62 -23.15
N VAL A 122 -0.59 16.60 -23.91
CA VAL A 122 -1.08 16.37 -25.27
C VAL A 122 -1.46 14.91 -25.43
N TYR A 123 -2.46 14.65 -26.27
CA TYR A 123 -2.89 13.31 -26.63
C TYR A 123 -3.29 13.29 -28.12
N PRO A 124 -2.90 12.28 -28.91
CA PRO A 124 -2.08 11.12 -28.52
C PRO A 124 -0.62 11.48 -28.21
N THR A 125 0.07 10.62 -27.46
CA THR A 125 1.52 10.74 -27.20
C THR A 125 2.17 9.36 -27.06
N GLU A 126 3.41 9.24 -27.53
CA GLU A 126 4.19 7.99 -27.51
C GLU A 126 4.75 7.67 -26.11
N ASP A 127 5.02 8.68 -25.30
CA ASP A 127 5.65 8.57 -23.97
C ASP A 127 4.66 8.37 -22.82
N LEU A 128 3.42 7.98 -23.13
CA LEU A 128 2.28 7.97 -22.19
C LEU A 128 2.60 7.26 -20.86
N HIS A 129 3.28 6.12 -20.90
CA HIS A 129 3.68 5.34 -19.73
C HIS A 129 4.83 5.95 -18.93
N GLN A 130 5.75 6.60 -19.63
CA GLN A 130 6.96 7.17 -19.05
C GLN A 130 6.60 8.46 -18.32
N ARG A 131 5.78 9.30 -18.94
CA ARG A 131 5.36 10.60 -18.41
C ARG A 131 4.20 10.51 -17.42
N PHE A 132 3.17 9.72 -17.70
CA PHE A 132 1.95 9.73 -16.89
C PHE A 132 1.80 8.51 -15.99
N ARG A 133 1.45 8.77 -14.72
CA ARG A 133 1.10 7.76 -13.72
C ARG A 133 -0.34 7.96 -13.28
N ILE A 134 -1.07 6.85 -13.17
CA ILE A 134 -2.40 6.84 -12.56
C ILE A 134 -2.24 6.39 -11.12
N THR A 135 -2.76 7.20 -10.22
CA THR A 135 -2.93 6.88 -8.79
C THR A 135 -4.41 6.96 -8.45
N THR A 136 -4.80 6.48 -7.28
CA THR A 136 -6.20 6.49 -6.86
C THR A 136 -6.31 7.30 -5.57
N ASP A 137 -7.26 8.22 -5.52
CA ASP A 137 -7.48 9.03 -4.32
C ASP A 137 -8.19 8.21 -3.24
N ILE A 138 -7.42 7.42 -2.49
CA ILE A 138 -7.94 6.54 -1.43
C ILE A 138 -7.99 7.22 -0.05
N ARG A 139 -7.76 8.55 0.02
CA ARG A 139 -7.88 9.31 1.28
C ARG A 139 -9.21 9.06 2.01
N PRO A 140 -10.38 8.94 1.34
CA PRO A 140 -11.62 8.62 2.03
C PRO A 140 -11.59 7.26 2.73
N LEU A 141 -10.90 6.26 2.16
CA LEU A 141 -10.70 4.95 2.78
C LEU A 141 -9.74 5.05 3.98
N ASN A 142 -8.64 5.78 3.82
CA ASN A 142 -7.63 5.97 4.87
C ASN A 142 -8.17 6.74 6.08
N HIS A 143 -9.25 7.51 5.92
CA HIS A 143 -9.94 8.18 7.01
C HIS A 143 -10.94 7.28 7.77
N LEU A 144 -11.22 6.06 7.31
CA LEU A 144 -12.07 5.14 8.05
C LEU A 144 -11.32 4.57 9.26
N SER A 145 -12.03 4.33 10.35
CA SER A 145 -11.52 3.64 11.52
C SER A 145 -11.79 2.14 11.42
N LEU A 146 -10.75 1.33 11.58
CA LEU A 146 -10.87 -0.12 11.71
C LEU A 146 -11.35 -0.47 13.13
N ARG A 147 -12.39 -1.28 13.24
CA ARG A 147 -12.94 -1.84 14.48
C ARG A 147 -13.27 -3.32 14.32
N THR A 148 -13.66 -3.97 15.42
CA THR A 148 -14.26 -5.30 15.41
C THR A 148 -15.74 -5.20 15.78
N ASP A 149 -16.61 -5.92 15.08
CA ASP A 149 -18.02 -6.04 15.46
C ASP A 149 -18.24 -7.02 16.64
N GLY A 150 -19.50 -7.24 17.02
CA GLY A 150 -19.87 -8.17 18.10
C GLY A 150 -19.53 -9.64 17.83
N GLU A 151 -19.20 -10.00 16.59
CA GLU A 151 -18.75 -11.34 16.19
C GLU A 151 -17.21 -11.40 16.05
N GLY A 152 -16.50 -10.31 16.34
CA GLY A 152 -15.05 -10.21 16.20
C GLY A 152 -14.56 -9.99 14.76
N LYS A 153 -15.44 -9.69 13.81
CA LYS A 153 -15.05 -9.39 12.42
C LYS A 153 -14.59 -7.96 12.27
N PHE A 154 -13.61 -7.75 11.41
CA PHE A 154 -13.12 -6.41 11.10
C PHE A 154 -14.16 -5.59 10.32
N VAL A 155 -14.33 -4.32 10.70
CA VAL A 155 -15.24 -3.38 10.02
C VAL A 155 -14.61 -2.00 9.97
N TYR A 156 -14.66 -1.36 8.81
CA TYR A 156 -14.23 0.02 8.59
C TYR A 156 -15.42 0.98 8.64
N TYR A 157 -15.41 1.88 9.63
CA TYR A 157 -16.45 2.90 9.82
C TYR A 157 -15.94 4.31 9.54
N PRO A 158 -16.79 5.21 9.01
CA PRO A 158 -16.53 6.65 9.02
C PRO A 158 -16.36 7.17 10.46
N GLN A 159 -15.35 8.02 10.69
CA GLN A 159 -15.08 8.59 12.02
C GLN A 159 -16.29 9.24 12.73
N PRO A 160 -17.24 9.91 12.05
CA PRO A 160 -18.43 10.42 12.72
C PRO A 160 -19.25 9.32 13.41
N ILE A 161 -19.39 8.16 12.77
CA ILE A 161 -20.15 7.01 13.29
C ILE A 161 -19.43 6.34 14.47
N VAL A 162 -18.10 6.33 14.41
CA VAL A 162 -17.20 5.74 15.42
C VAL A 162 -17.36 6.39 16.79
N ARG A 163 -17.74 7.68 16.85
CA ARG A 163 -17.97 8.41 18.10
C ARG A 163 -19.14 7.89 18.92
N ASP A 164 -20.16 7.37 18.24
CA ASP A 164 -21.40 6.89 18.85
C ASP A 164 -21.36 5.39 19.17
N LEU A 165 -20.30 4.69 18.75
CA LEU A 165 -20.11 3.26 18.94
C LEU A 165 -19.27 2.97 20.19
N PRO A 166 -19.56 1.91 20.97
CA PRO A 166 -18.78 1.51 22.15
C PRO A 166 -17.29 1.38 21.83
N ALA A 167 -16.45 1.74 22.81
CA ALA A 167 -15.02 1.53 22.70
C ALA A 167 -14.73 0.04 22.49
N THR A 168 -14.03 -0.29 21.41
CA THR A 168 -13.50 -1.63 21.15
C THR A 168 -12.00 -1.60 21.41
N SER A 169 -11.38 -2.75 21.68
CA SER A 169 -9.92 -2.82 21.76
C SER A 169 -9.34 -2.35 20.43
N ASP A 170 -8.63 -1.24 20.44
CA ASP A 170 -8.02 -0.69 19.23
C ASP A 170 -7.15 -1.76 18.56
N VAL A 171 -7.50 -2.12 17.33
CA VAL A 171 -6.66 -2.97 16.49
C VAL A 171 -5.48 -2.11 16.06
N THR A 172 -4.44 -2.08 16.88
CA THR A 172 -3.20 -1.39 16.55
C THR A 172 -2.44 -2.19 15.50
N SER A 173 -2.66 -1.85 14.23
CA SER A 173 -1.72 -2.22 13.16
C SER A 173 -0.44 -1.41 13.37
N LYS A 174 0.48 -1.92 14.19
CA LYS A 174 1.80 -1.30 14.33
C LYS A 174 2.50 -1.36 12.96
N GLN A 175 2.85 -0.21 12.41
CA GLN A 175 3.77 -0.12 11.28
C GLN A 175 5.16 -0.55 11.79
N TYR A 176 5.60 -1.75 11.40
CA TYR A 176 6.89 -2.31 11.82
C TYR A 176 8.09 -1.81 10.99
N GLN A 177 7.97 -0.68 10.29
CA GLN A 177 9.14 -0.09 9.62
C GLN A 177 9.95 0.74 10.61
N GLY A 178 11.14 0.25 10.96
CA GLY A 178 12.16 1.06 11.63
C GLY A 178 12.54 2.25 10.75
N SER A 179 12.96 3.36 11.37
CA SER A 179 13.30 4.59 10.64
C SER A 179 14.41 4.35 9.60
N ALA A 180 14.44 5.15 8.53
CA ALA A 180 15.49 5.03 7.51
C ALA A 180 16.91 5.15 8.10
N ILE A 181 17.09 6.01 9.10
CA ILE A 181 18.35 6.17 9.83
C ILE A 181 18.71 4.89 10.60
N GLU A 182 17.73 4.25 11.25
CA GLU A 182 17.94 3.00 11.96
C GLU A 182 18.37 1.87 11.01
N GLN A 183 17.76 1.81 9.82
CA GLN A 183 18.15 0.84 8.79
C GLN A 183 19.58 1.11 8.30
N LEU A 184 19.94 2.37 8.04
CA LEU A 184 21.30 2.75 7.61
C LEU A 184 22.36 2.44 8.68
N ARG A 185 22.06 2.65 9.97
CA ARG A 185 22.97 2.33 11.08
C ARG A 185 23.27 0.84 11.22
N ARG A 186 22.38 -0.03 10.73
CA ARG A 186 22.60 -1.48 10.70
C ARG A 186 23.51 -1.93 9.56
N THR A 187 23.72 -1.07 8.57
CA THR A 187 24.65 -1.34 7.48
C THR A 187 26.07 -1.13 7.99
N ASP A 188 26.94 -2.11 7.80
CA ASP A 188 28.35 -1.99 8.18
C ASP A 188 29.09 -1.11 7.17
N ILE A 189 29.13 0.19 7.47
CA ILE A 189 29.73 1.22 6.61
C ILE A 189 31.23 0.96 6.40
N ASN A 190 31.90 0.27 7.33
CA ASN A 190 33.35 0.04 7.27
C ASN A 190 33.75 -1.09 6.30
N HIS A 191 32.79 -1.89 5.84
CA HIS A 191 33.03 -3.01 4.92
C HIS A 191 32.42 -2.79 3.51
N CYS A 192 31.86 -1.61 3.23
CA CYS A 192 31.27 -1.27 1.94
C CYS A 192 32.07 -0.17 1.21
N ASN A 193 32.90 -0.56 0.24
CA ASN A 193 33.69 0.35 -0.58
C ASN A 193 32.92 0.97 -1.77
N PHE A 194 31.68 0.55 -2.01
CA PHE A 194 30.85 1.01 -3.11
C PHE A 194 29.37 1.08 -2.69
N TRP A 195 28.67 2.08 -3.22
CA TRP A 195 27.25 2.32 -2.95
C TRP A 195 26.53 2.58 -4.27
N CYS A 196 25.36 1.96 -4.43
CA CYS A 196 24.44 2.28 -5.51
C CYS A 196 23.03 2.45 -4.97
N ARG A 197 22.26 3.34 -5.60
CA ARG A 197 20.84 3.52 -5.34
C ARG A 197 20.05 2.88 -6.47
N LEU A 198 19.18 1.94 -6.11
CA LEU A 198 18.21 1.37 -7.02
C LEU A 198 16.84 1.92 -6.66
N ASP A 199 16.10 2.40 -7.66
CA ASP A 199 14.69 2.78 -7.53
C ASP A 199 13.85 1.80 -8.35
N LEU A 200 12.82 1.23 -7.71
CA LEU A 200 11.98 0.22 -8.34
C LEU A 200 10.79 0.90 -9.00
N VAL A 201 10.81 0.92 -10.34
CA VAL A 201 9.69 1.41 -11.13
C VAL A 201 8.49 0.51 -10.90
N ASP A 202 7.40 1.11 -10.41
CA ASP A 202 6.11 0.46 -10.21
C ASP A 202 6.11 -0.74 -9.24
N ALA A 203 6.89 -0.64 -8.15
CA ALA A 203 6.98 -1.67 -7.13
C ALA A 203 5.62 -2.17 -6.60
N PHE A 204 4.66 -1.25 -6.38
CA PHE A 204 3.30 -1.60 -5.91
C PHE A 204 2.51 -2.41 -6.95
N GLY A 205 2.67 -2.09 -8.24
CA GLY A 205 2.02 -2.78 -9.35
C GLY A 205 2.53 -4.22 -9.57
N CYS A 206 3.64 -4.60 -8.93
CA CYS A 206 4.17 -5.96 -8.96
C CYS A 206 3.47 -6.91 -7.97
N VAL A 207 2.76 -6.38 -6.96
CA VAL A 207 2.13 -7.17 -5.91
C VAL A 207 0.62 -7.21 -6.11
N ARG A 208 0.08 -8.42 -6.26
CA ARG A 208 -1.36 -8.68 -6.32
C ARG A 208 -2.01 -8.48 -4.96
N ILE A 209 -3.27 -8.06 -4.97
CA ILE A 209 -4.12 -8.09 -3.78
C ILE A 209 -5.07 -9.27 -3.84
N HIS A 210 -5.58 -9.70 -2.69
CA HIS A 210 -6.52 -10.81 -2.62
C HIS A 210 -7.84 -10.51 -3.36
N PRO A 211 -8.47 -11.49 -4.05
CA PRO A 211 -9.73 -11.28 -4.77
C PRO A 211 -10.84 -10.63 -3.93
N SER A 212 -10.94 -10.96 -2.63
CA SER A 212 -11.89 -10.32 -1.72
C SER A 212 -11.69 -8.80 -1.61
N LEU A 213 -10.43 -8.33 -1.67
CA LEU A 213 -10.12 -6.90 -1.66
C LEU A 213 -10.29 -6.27 -3.05
N MET A 214 -9.99 -7.02 -4.12
CA MET A 214 -10.20 -6.57 -5.51
C MET A 214 -11.67 -6.17 -5.76
N ALA A 215 -12.60 -6.97 -5.24
CA ALA A 215 -14.04 -6.70 -5.35
C ALA A 215 -14.48 -5.45 -4.55
N LYS A 216 -13.65 -4.92 -3.64
CA LYS A 216 -14.02 -3.77 -2.81
C LYS A 216 -13.58 -2.44 -3.40
N ILE A 217 -12.49 -2.39 -4.15
CA ILE A 217 -11.84 -1.13 -4.52
C ILE A 217 -11.75 -1.03 -6.03
N ALA A 218 -12.37 0.02 -6.57
CA ALA A 218 -12.34 0.33 -8.00
C ALA A 218 -12.06 1.81 -8.28
N THR A 219 -11.72 2.09 -9.52
CA THR A 219 -11.64 3.43 -10.08
C THR A 219 -12.39 3.53 -11.41
N THR A 220 -12.53 4.72 -11.98
CA THR A 220 -13.29 4.91 -13.23
C THR A 220 -12.56 5.69 -14.29
N SER A 221 -12.90 5.48 -15.54
CA SER A 221 -12.49 6.34 -16.66
C SER A 221 -13.67 6.61 -17.57
N VAL A 222 -13.64 7.73 -18.26
CA VAL A 222 -14.60 8.03 -19.33
C VAL A 222 -13.87 7.91 -20.66
N ASP A 223 -14.43 7.15 -21.58
CA ASP A 223 -13.98 7.12 -22.97
C ASP A 223 -14.32 8.47 -23.63
N PRO A 224 -13.32 9.24 -24.09
CA PRO A 224 -13.53 10.57 -24.67
C PRO A 224 -14.31 10.55 -25.99
N GLU A 225 -14.33 9.43 -26.73
CA GLU A 225 -15.01 9.33 -28.02
C GLU A 225 -16.49 9.01 -27.84
N THR A 226 -16.79 8.05 -26.96
CA THR A 226 -18.16 7.57 -26.75
C THR A 226 -18.87 8.22 -25.56
N GLY A 227 -18.14 8.88 -24.67
CA GLY A 227 -18.64 9.39 -23.40
C GLY A 227 -18.99 8.31 -22.37
N LYS A 228 -18.72 7.04 -22.67
CA LYS A 228 -19.06 5.91 -21.80
C LYS A 228 -18.12 5.84 -20.60
N GLU A 229 -18.69 5.70 -19.41
CA GLU A 229 -17.93 5.42 -18.20
C GLU A 229 -17.59 3.92 -18.08
N TYR A 230 -16.37 3.64 -17.65
CA TYR A 230 -15.84 2.31 -17.37
C TYR A 230 -15.40 2.23 -15.90
N VAL A 231 -15.75 1.13 -15.24
CA VAL A 231 -15.33 0.82 -13.88
C VAL A 231 -14.21 -0.22 -13.92
N TRP A 232 -13.15 0.04 -13.16
CA TRP A 232 -11.92 -0.74 -13.12
C TRP A 232 -11.61 -1.17 -11.69
N GLN A 233 -11.79 -2.44 -11.37
CA GLN A 233 -11.31 -3.03 -10.12
C GLN A 233 -9.79 -3.01 -10.08
N LEU A 234 -9.22 -2.67 -8.92
CA LEU A 234 -7.77 -2.71 -8.73
C LEU A 234 -7.34 -4.14 -8.40
N CYS A 235 -6.34 -4.67 -9.12
CA CYS A 235 -5.83 -6.04 -8.93
C CYS A 235 -4.48 -6.07 -8.21
N THR A 236 -3.89 -4.90 -7.97
CA THR A 236 -2.57 -4.71 -7.36
C THR A 236 -2.67 -3.69 -6.23
N VAL A 237 -1.63 -3.59 -5.40
CA VAL A 237 -1.63 -2.64 -4.29
C VAL A 237 -1.83 -1.22 -4.85
N PRO A 238 -2.93 -0.52 -4.49
CA PRO A 238 -3.16 0.83 -4.97
C PRO A 238 -2.05 1.77 -4.49
N GLN A 239 -1.63 2.68 -5.36
CA GLN A 239 -0.76 3.79 -4.98
C GLN A 239 -1.64 4.95 -4.49
N GLY A 240 -1.58 5.26 -3.20
CA GLY A 240 -2.31 6.38 -2.56
C GLY A 240 -2.38 6.25 -1.04
#